data_AF-A0A9R1PAR6-F1
#
_entry.id   AF-A0A9R1PAR6-F1
#
_cell.length_a   1.000
_cell.length_b   1.000
_cell.length_c   1.000
_cell.angle_alpha   90.00
_cell.angle_beta   90.00
_cell.angle_gamma   90.00
#
_symmetry.space_group_name_H-M   'P 1'
#
loop_
_entity.id
_entity.type
_entity.pdbx_description
1 polymer ?
#
loop_
_entity_poly.entity_id
_entity_poly.type
_entity_poly.pdbx_seq_one_letter_code
_entity_poly.pdbx_strand_id
1 'polypeptide(L)'
;MALLLLVMVGVVVGVVVASSLLLRWNEVRYGNGRRKEGGCLPPGTMGWPLFGETTEFLKQGPSFMKQRRLRYGRLFRTHILGCPTVVCMDPELNRRMLLQGEAGGLVPGYPQSMLDILGRNNIAAVHGPLHRLMRGAMLGLVRPAALRTSLLPKIDAFMRDHLGGWAGSVVDVQARTKLVSMLEQMIAERRSIGQAHNDMLDALLRSGDDGTREKLSHEQIIDLLIALIYSGYETMSTTSMMAVKYLSDHPRALEELRREHLDIRKGKSPEEAISYEDFKSMAFTRAVSRKSNTHKKLKSE
;
A
#
# COMPACT_ATOMS: atom_id res chain seq x y z
N MET A 1 5.98 -58.10 5.38
CA MET A 1 5.41 -57.33 4.24
C MET A 1 3.91 -57.07 4.40
N ALA A 2 3.04 -58.08 4.59
CA ALA A 2 1.58 -57.88 4.68
C ALA A 2 1.12 -57.01 5.89
N LEU A 3 1.69 -57.22 7.07
CA LEU A 3 1.38 -56.41 8.26
C LEU A 3 1.77 -54.93 8.07
N LEU A 4 2.92 -54.68 7.47
CA LEU A 4 3.41 -53.33 7.18
C LEU A 4 2.48 -52.61 6.19
N LEU A 5 1.98 -53.34 5.19
CA LEU A 5 1.04 -52.82 4.20
C LEU A 5 -0.33 -52.49 4.81
N LEU A 6 -0.84 -53.34 5.71
CA LEU A 6 -2.09 -53.10 6.45
C LEU A 6 -1.99 -51.87 7.37
N VAL A 7 -0.86 -51.71 8.08
CA VAL A 7 -0.61 -50.51 8.90
C VAL A 7 -0.56 -49.26 8.03
N MET A 8 0.14 -49.30 6.88
CA MET A 8 0.18 -48.18 5.95
C MET A 8 -1.19 -47.80 5.41
N VAL A 9 -2.01 -48.78 5.02
CA VAL A 9 -3.39 -48.53 4.55
C VAL A 9 -4.25 -47.95 5.69
N GLY A 10 -4.16 -48.49 6.90
CA GLY A 10 -4.87 -47.96 8.06
C GLY A 10 -4.52 -46.51 8.38
N VAL A 11 -3.22 -46.15 8.31
CA VAL A 11 -2.75 -44.77 8.48
C VAL A 11 -3.30 -43.85 7.39
N VAL A 12 -3.23 -44.27 6.12
CA VAL A 12 -3.76 -43.46 5.00
C VAL A 12 -5.26 -43.22 5.15
N VAL A 13 -6.04 -44.27 5.46
CA VAL A 13 -7.49 -44.14 5.67
C VAL A 13 -7.79 -43.21 6.85
N GLY A 14 -7.07 -43.37 7.97
CA GLY A 14 -7.21 -42.51 9.14
C GLY A 14 -6.94 -41.03 8.81
N VAL A 15 -5.88 -40.75 8.06
CA VAL A 15 -5.53 -39.40 7.61
C VAL A 15 -6.60 -38.81 6.69
N VAL A 16 -7.14 -39.59 5.75
CA VAL A 16 -8.20 -39.14 4.82
C VAL A 16 -9.50 -38.82 5.56
N VAL A 17 -9.91 -39.68 6.51
CA VAL A 17 -11.11 -39.45 7.31
C VAL A 17 -10.95 -38.22 8.21
N ALA A 18 -9.82 -38.10 8.91
CA ALA A 18 -9.53 -36.94 9.74
C ALA A 18 -9.53 -35.64 8.92
N SER A 19 -8.88 -35.65 7.76
CA SER A 19 -8.85 -34.49 6.84
C SER A 19 -10.26 -34.12 6.34
N SER A 20 -11.08 -35.11 5.99
CA SER A 20 -12.46 -34.88 5.54
C SER A 20 -13.33 -34.29 6.64
N LEU A 21 -13.20 -34.79 7.87
CA LEU A 21 -13.92 -34.26 9.04
C LEU A 21 -13.48 -32.82 9.34
N LEU A 22 -12.19 -32.53 9.26
CA LEU A 22 -11.62 -31.19 9.46
C LEU A 22 -12.11 -30.20 8.40
N LEU A 23 -12.12 -30.58 7.13
CA LEU A 23 -12.66 -29.75 6.04
C LEU A 23 -14.16 -29.48 6.22
N ARG A 24 -14.92 -30.51 6.62
CA ARG A 24 -16.36 -30.37 6.89
C ARG A 24 -16.64 -29.49 8.10
N TRP A 25 -15.84 -29.59 9.15
CA TRP A 25 -15.92 -28.70 10.32
C TRP A 25 -15.64 -27.24 9.93
N ASN A 26 -14.62 -27.01 9.09
CA ASN A 26 -14.27 -25.69 8.57
C ASN A 26 -15.44 -25.07 7.78
N GLU A 27 -16.05 -25.85 6.87
CA GLU A 27 -17.22 -25.44 6.11
C GLU A 27 -18.45 -25.17 7.00
N VAL A 28 -18.68 -25.96 8.05
CA VAL A 28 -19.79 -25.70 8.97
C VAL A 28 -19.55 -24.42 9.78
N ARG A 29 -18.33 -24.23 10.31
CA ARG A 29 -17.99 -23.07 11.13
C ARG A 29 -18.12 -21.75 10.37
N TYR A 30 -17.69 -21.71 9.12
CA TYR A 30 -17.65 -20.48 8.32
C TYR A 30 -18.74 -20.39 7.24
N GLY A 31 -19.38 -21.50 6.88
CA GLY A 31 -20.41 -21.58 5.84
C GLY A 31 -21.85 -21.54 6.35
N ASN A 32 -22.12 -22.02 7.57
CA ASN A 32 -23.48 -22.04 8.13
C ASN A 32 -23.79 -20.90 9.12
N GLY A 33 -22.80 -20.11 9.52
CA GLY A 33 -22.88 -19.18 10.65
C GLY A 33 -23.73 -17.91 10.49
N ARG A 34 -24.35 -17.62 9.33
CA ARG A 34 -25.15 -16.39 9.12
C ARG A 34 -26.42 -16.57 8.29
N ARG A 35 -27.09 -17.73 8.36
CA ARG A 35 -28.40 -17.96 7.71
C ARG A 35 -29.60 -17.24 8.35
N LYS A 36 -29.38 -16.34 9.33
CA LYS A 36 -30.47 -15.74 10.12
C LYS A 36 -31.44 -14.86 9.31
N GLU A 37 -31.10 -14.43 8.09
CA GLU A 37 -31.93 -13.52 7.28
C GLU A 37 -32.03 -13.94 5.79
N GLY A 38 -32.11 -15.25 5.49
CA GLY A 38 -32.42 -15.73 4.13
C GLY A 38 -31.35 -15.50 3.05
N GLY A 39 -30.24 -14.82 3.36
CA GLY A 39 -29.13 -14.59 2.43
C GLY A 39 -28.24 -15.83 2.25
N CYS A 40 -27.92 -16.16 1.00
CA CYS A 40 -26.87 -17.13 0.67
C CYS A 40 -25.50 -16.43 0.63
N LEU A 41 -24.47 -17.07 1.22
CA LEU A 41 -23.10 -16.59 1.07
C LEU A 41 -22.62 -16.78 -0.38
N PRO A 42 -21.68 -15.93 -0.85
CA PRO A 42 -21.05 -16.11 -2.16
C PRO A 42 -20.43 -17.51 -2.33
N PRO A 43 -20.36 -18.04 -3.56
CA PRO A 43 -19.67 -19.29 -3.84
C PRO A 43 -18.19 -19.20 -3.43
N GLY A 44 -17.56 -20.34 -3.14
CA GLY A 44 -16.15 -20.40 -2.76
C GLY A 44 -15.87 -21.40 -1.65
N THR A 45 -14.60 -21.54 -1.30
CA THR A 45 -14.10 -22.54 -0.35
C THR A 45 -13.37 -21.86 0.81
N MET A 46 -13.51 -22.41 2.02
CA MET A 46 -12.74 -21.94 3.17
C MET A 46 -11.38 -22.65 3.32
N GLY A 47 -11.03 -23.54 2.38
CA GLY A 47 -9.74 -24.21 2.36
C GLY A 47 -9.45 -25.06 3.61
N TRP A 48 -8.16 -25.19 3.94
CA TRP A 48 -7.72 -25.89 5.14
C TRP A 48 -8.13 -25.15 6.42
N PRO A 49 -8.40 -25.84 7.54
CA PRO A 49 -8.63 -25.16 8.82
C PRO A 49 -7.47 -24.22 9.18
N LEU A 50 -7.78 -23.08 9.79
CA LEU A 50 -6.86 -22.02 10.26
C LEU A 50 -6.13 -21.23 9.17
N PHE A 51 -5.60 -21.88 8.13
CA PHE A 51 -4.81 -21.22 7.08
C PHE A 51 -5.56 -21.04 5.76
N GLY A 52 -6.67 -21.73 5.56
CA GLY A 52 -7.48 -21.63 4.37
C GLY A 52 -6.71 -21.92 3.09
N GLU A 53 -6.70 -20.94 2.20
CA GLU A 53 -5.96 -20.93 0.93
C GLU A 53 -4.73 -19.99 0.99
N THR A 54 -4.26 -19.63 2.19
CA THR A 54 -3.18 -18.64 2.38
C THR A 54 -1.89 -19.07 1.68
N THR A 55 -1.57 -20.37 1.66
CA THR A 55 -0.33 -20.83 1.03
C THR A 55 -0.37 -20.69 -0.48
N GLU A 56 -1.52 -21.00 -1.09
CA GLU A 56 -1.78 -20.81 -2.51
C GLU A 56 -1.81 -19.33 -2.87
N PHE A 57 -2.43 -18.50 -2.02
CA PHE A 57 -2.45 -17.05 -2.18
C PHE A 57 -1.03 -16.47 -2.21
N LEU A 58 -0.17 -16.85 -1.27
CA LEU A 58 1.21 -16.36 -1.20
C LEU A 58 2.09 -16.90 -2.34
N LYS A 59 1.94 -18.17 -2.71
CA LYS A 59 2.75 -18.81 -3.77
C LYS A 59 2.36 -18.36 -5.17
N GLN A 60 1.06 -18.22 -5.43
CA GLN A 60 0.56 -17.89 -6.77
C GLN A 60 0.45 -16.39 -7.01
N GLY A 61 0.47 -15.58 -5.95
CA GLY A 61 0.33 -14.13 -6.07
C GLY A 61 -0.95 -13.76 -6.84
N PRO A 62 -0.90 -12.82 -7.79
CA PRO A 62 -2.09 -12.37 -8.52
C PRO A 62 -2.78 -13.44 -9.38
N SER A 63 -2.07 -14.50 -9.77
CA SER A 63 -2.69 -15.64 -10.46
C SER A 63 -3.76 -16.33 -9.62
N PHE A 64 -3.64 -16.29 -8.29
CA PHE A 64 -4.65 -16.82 -7.36
C PHE A 64 -6.03 -16.21 -7.63
N MET A 65 -6.09 -14.87 -7.71
CA MET A 65 -7.35 -14.14 -7.92
C MET A 65 -7.95 -14.46 -9.28
N LYS A 66 -7.12 -14.57 -10.32
CA LYS A 66 -7.56 -14.93 -11.68
C LYS A 66 -8.19 -16.32 -11.71
N GLN A 67 -7.55 -17.31 -11.09
CA GLN A 67 -8.07 -18.68 -11.02
C GLN A 67 -9.38 -18.77 -10.24
N ARG A 68 -9.46 -18.09 -9.07
CA ARG A 68 -10.68 -18.06 -8.26
C ARG A 68 -11.82 -17.33 -8.98
N ARG A 69 -11.53 -16.26 -9.72
CA ARG A 69 -12.50 -15.58 -10.58
C ARG A 69 -13.07 -16.50 -11.65
N LEU A 70 -12.22 -17.29 -12.31
CA LEU A 70 -12.65 -18.24 -13.34
C LEU A 70 -13.52 -19.36 -12.76
N ARG A 71 -13.24 -19.79 -11.52
CA ARG A 71 -13.95 -20.89 -10.87
C ARG A 71 -15.26 -20.47 -10.18
N TYR A 72 -15.26 -19.34 -9.49
CA TYR A 72 -16.36 -18.92 -8.60
C TYR A 72 -17.05 -17.64 -9.06
N GLY A 73 -16.55 -16.97 -10.10
CA GLY A 73 -17.09 -15.72 -10.61
C GLY A 73 -16.49 -14.48 -9.93
N ARG A 74 -17.12 -13.32 -10.13
CA ARG A 74 -16.62 -12.02 -9.66
C ARG A 74 -16.82 -11.76 -8.17
N LEU A 75 -17.61 -12.59 -7.49
CA LEU A 75 -17.88 -12.49 -6.06
C LEU A 75 -17.72 -13.88 -5.44
N PHE A 76 -16.72 -14.06 -4.59
CA PHE A 76 -16.47 -15.35 -3.96
C PHE A 76 -15.94 -15.24 -2.54
N ARG A 77 -16.08 -16.32 -1.77
CA ARG A 77 -15.52 -16.45 -0.42
C ARG A 77 -14.25 -17.30 -0.42
N THR A 78 -13.32 -16.95 0.44
CA THR A 78 -12.05 -17.64 0.67
C THR A 78 -11.61 -17.45 2.13
N HIS A 79 -10.58 -18.16 2.58
CA HIS A 79 -9.92 -17.90 3.85
C HIS A 79 -8.45 -17.66 3.56
N ILE A 80 -8.01 -16.41 3.73
CA ILE A 80 -6.63 -16.00 3.44
C ILE A 80 -6.10 -15.14 4.58
N LEU A 81 -4.81 -15.22 4.85
CA LEU A 81 -4.12 -14.45 5.89
C LEU A 81 -4.77 -14.60 7.28
N GLY A 82 -5.29 -15.79 7.58
CA GLY A 82 -5.96 -16.09 8.84
C GLY A 82 -7.41 -15.55 8.95
N CYS A 83 -7.91 -14.83 7.94
CA CYS A 83 -9.22 -14.17 7.97
C CYS A 83 -10.20 -14.74 6.93
N PRO A 84 -11.43 -15.14 7.32
CA PRO A 84 -12.51 -15.41 6.38
C PRO A 84 -12.79 -14.16 5.56
N THR A 85 -12.69 -14.28 4.24
CA THR A 85 -12.64 -13.15 3.31
C THR A 85 -13.65 -13.33 2.18
N VAL A 86 -14.37 -12.27 1.85
CA VAL A 86 -15.17 -12.19 0.62
C VAL A 86 -14.45 -11.27 -0.36
N VAL A 87 -14.14 -11.79 -1.54
CA VAL A 87 -13.50 -11.05 -2.62
C VAL A 87 -14.56 -10.57 -3.60
N CYS A 88 -14.61 -9.26 -3.82
CA CYS A 88 -15.49 -8.62 -4.80
C CYS A 88 -14.68 -7.96 -5.92
N MET A 89 -14.83 -8.49 -7.13
CA MET A 89 -14.26 -7.96 -8.39
C MET A 89 -15.35 -7.40 -9.32
N ASP A 90 -16.55 -7.17 -8.80
CA ASP A 90 -17.65 -6.57 -9.54
C ASP A 90 -17.58 -5.04 -9.45
N PRO A 91 -17.40 -4.30 -10.56
CA PRO A 91 -17.22 -2.85 -10.54
C PRO A 91 -18.39 -2.10 -9.93
N GLU A 92 -19.63 -2.51 -10.22
CA GLU A 92 -20.85 -1.88 -9.76
C GLU A 92 -21.04 -2.09 -8.25
N LEU A 93 -20.81 -3.32 -7.76
CA LEU A 93 -20.85 -3.62 -6.34
C LEU A 93 -19.72 -2.91 -5.57
N ASN A 94 -18.49 -2.91 -6.11
CA ASN A 94 -17.38 -2.16 -5.53
C ASN A 94 -17.69 -0.67 -5.45
N ARG A 95 -18.29 -0.08 -6.49
CA ARG A 95 -18.72 1.33 -6.47
C ARG A 95 -19.74 1.58 -5.37
N ARG A 96 -20.76 0.74 -5.24
CA ARG A 96 -21.78 0.89 -4.18
C ARG A 96 -21.18 0.78 -2.78
N MET A 97 -20.34 -0.24 -2.54
CA MET A 97 -19.68 -0.46 -1.25
C MET A 97 -18.76 0.71 -0.87
N LEU A 98 -17.98 1.22 -1.82
CA LEU A 98 -17.06 2.34 -1.59
C LEU A 98 -17.81 3.66 -1.35
N LEU A 99 -18.97 3.86 -1.97
CA LEU A 99 -19.81 5.06 -1.76
C LEU A 99 -20.57 5.01 -0.43
N GLN A 100 -21.00 3.82 0.00
CA GLN A 100 -21.65 3.64 1.30
C GLN A 100 -20.65 3.74 2.46
N GLY A 101 -19.41 3.25 2.27
CA GLY A 101 -18.33 3.35 3.26
C GLY A 101 -18.74 2.89 4.66
N GLU A 102 -18.34 3.65 5.69
CA GLU A 102 -18.66 3.37 7.10
C GLU A 102 -20.17 3.32 7.36
N ALA A 103 -20.98 4.11 6.64
CA ALA A 103 -22.43 4.12 6.79
C ALA A 103 -23.09 2.81 6.29
N GLY A 104 -22.42 2.09 5.39
CA GLY A 104 -22.80 0.74 4.96
C GLY A 104 -22.26 -0.37 5.86
N GLY A 105 -21.66 -0.04 7.01
CA GLY A 105 -21.00 -1.01 7.90
C GLY A 105 -19.64 -1.52 7.37
N LEU A 106 -19.11 -0.90 6.32
CA LEU A 106 -17.79 -1.23 5.76
C LEU A 106 -16.72 -0.39 6.45
N VAL A 107 -15.93 -1.08 7.25
CA VAL A 107 -14.80 -0.51 7.96
C VAL A 107 -13.51 -1.07 7.36
N PRO A 108 -12.49 -0.23 7.09
CA PRO A 108 -11.20 -0.72 6.63
C PRO A 108 -10.64 -1.78 7.59
N GLY A 109 -10.34 -2.97 7.07
CA GLY A 109 -9.71 -4.05 7.83
C GLY A 109 -8.30 -4.31 7.32
N TYR A 110 -7.35 -4.43 8.24
CA TYR A 110 -5.96 -4.75 7.93
C TYR A 110 -5.53 -6.04 8.64
N PRO A 111 -4.64 -6.84 8.05
CA PRO A 111 -4.08 -8.01 8.73
C PRO A 111 -3.39 -7.63 10.03
N GLN A 112 -3.46 -8.51 11.04
CA GLN A 112 -2.84 -8.25 12.36
C GLN A 112 -1.35 -7.93 12.26
N SER A 113 -0.62 -8.64 11.39
CA SER A 113 0.81 -8.40 11.16
C SER A 113 1.11 -6.98 10.67
N MET A 114 0.20 -6.35 9.93
CA MET A 114 0.35 -4.97 9.49
C MET A 114 0.05 -3.99 10.64
N LEU A 115 -0.96 -4.29 11.46
CA LEU A 115 -1.29 -3.48 12.63
C LEU A 115 -0.17 -3.49 13.69
N ASP A 116 0.51 -4.62 13.87
CA ASP A 116 1.63 -4.75 14.80
C ASP A 116 2.84 -3.89 14.38
N ILE A 117 3.03 -3.70 13.07
CA ILE A 117 4.09 -2.84 12.52
C ILE A 117 3.70 -1.37 12.59
N LEU A 118 2.46 -1.05 12.18
CA LEU A 118 2.01 0.33 12.06
C LEU A 118 1.59 0.96 13.40
N GLY A 119 1.40 0.15 14.44
CA GLY A 119 0.90 0.58 15.75
C GLY A 119 -0.64 0.56 15.81
N ARG A 120 -1.21 0.38 17.00
CA ARG A 120 -2.68 0.21 17.14
C ARG A 120 -3.45 1.53 17.05
N ASN A 121 -2.76 2.67 17.11
CA ASN A 121 -3.37 3.99 17.07
C ASN A 121 -3.16 4.70 15.73
N ASN A 122 -2.72 3.96 14.70
CA ASN A 122 -2.44 4.51 13.38
C ASN A 122 -3.69 4.65 12.50
N ILE A 123 -3.59 5.45 11.42
CA ILE A 123 -4.72 5.74 10.52
C ILE A 123 -5.36 4.50 9.86
N ALA A 124 -4.62 3.41 9.70
CA ALA A 124 -5.13 2.14 9.19
C ALA A 124 -5.96 1.37 10.25
N ALA A 125 -5.68 1.59 11.54
CA ALA A 125 -6.31 0.87 12.65
C ALA A 125 -7.55 1.57 13.23
N VAL A 126 -7.63 2.90 13.07
CA VAL A 126 -8.70 3.72 13.67
C VAL A 126 -9.84 4.01 12.68
N HIS A 127 -11.05 4.26 13.20
CA HIS A 127 -12.26 4.53 12.40
C HIS A 127 -13.06 5.71 12.96
N GLY A 128 -14.04 6.21 12.20
CA GLY A 128 -14.96 7.24 12.70
C GLY A 128 -14.30 8.62 12.96
N PRO A 129 -14.64 9.33 14.06
CA PRO A 129 -14.14 10.68 14.32
C PRO A 129 -12.61 10.79 14.37
N LEU A 130 -11.95 9.85 15.05
CA LEU A 130 -10.49 9.85 15.19
C LEU A 130 -9.81 9.65 13.84
N HIS A 131 -10.31 8.72 13.01
CA HIS A 131 -9.82 8.56 11.64
C HIS A 131 -9.99 9.83 10.81
N ARG A 132 -11.14 10.52 10.90
CA ARG A 132 -11.37 11.79 10.19
C ARG A 132 -10.40 12.88 10.64
N LEU A 133 -10.11 12.96 11.94
CA LEU A 133 -9.14 13.89 12.50
C LEU A 133 -7.73 13.62 11.95
N MET A 134 -7.23 12.38 12.08
CA MET A 134 -5.92 11.97 11.56
C MET A 134 -5.80 12.21 10.06
N ARG A 135 -6.81 11.81 9.28
CA ARG A 135 -6.86 12.04 7.84
C ARG A 135 -6.85 13.53 7.50
N GLY A 136 -7.56 14.35 8.26
CA GLY A 136 -7.59 15.80 8.10
C GLY A 136 -6.23 16.45 8.35
N ALA A 137 -5.53 16.00 9.40
CA ALA A 137 -4.19 16.43 9.71
C ALA A 137 -3.21 16.05 8.58
N MET A 138 -3.21 14.78 8.15
CA MET A 138 -2.37 14.31 7.03
C MET A 138 -2.62 15.06 5.73
N LEU A 139 -3.88 15.26 5.34
CA LEU A 139 -4.21 16.00 4.12
C LEU A 139 -3.81 17.47 4.20
N GLY A 140 -3.74 18.04 5.40
CA GLY A 140 -3.20 19.38 5.63
C GLY A 140 -1.75 19.52 5.13
N LEU A 141 -0.96 18.45 5.27
CA LEU A 141 0.47 18.41 4.97
C LEU A 141 0.76 18.40 3.47
N VAL A 142 -0.18 17.90 2.66
CA VAL A 142 -0.05 17.76 1.19
C VAL A 142 -0.96 18.71 0.42
N ARG A 143 -1.47 19.76 1.06
CA ARG A 143 -2.31 20.77 0.36
C ARG A 143 -1.54 21.46 -0.77
N PRO A 144 -2.21 21.93 -1.83
CA PRO A 144 -1.56 22.65 -2.93
C PRO A 144 -0.70 23.84 -2.47
N ALA A 145 -1.09 24.51 -1.38
CA ALA A 145 -0.28 25.58 -0.77
C ALA A 145 1.05 25.05 -0.23
N ALA A 146 1.03 24.04 0.64
CA ALA A 146 2.23 23.41 1.20
C ALA A 146 3.11 22.77 0.11
N LEU A 147 2.47 22.16 -0.90
CA LEU A 147 3.16 21.59 -2.05
C LEU A 147 3.94 22.66 -2.83
N ARG A 148 3.32 23.81 -3.09
CA ARG A 148 3.93 24.92 -3.82
C ARG A 148 5.06 25.59 -3.04
N THR A 149 4.87 25.85 -1.74
CA THR A 149 5.78 26.72 -0.98
C THR A 149 6.89 25.98 -0.24
N SER A 150 6.67 24.73 0.18
CA SER A 150 7.61 23.99 1.04
C SER A 150 8.08 22.69 0.40
N LEU A 151 7.17 21.83 -0.05
CA LEU A 151 7.55 20.48 -0.46
C LEU A 151 8.29 20.45 -1.81
N LEU A 152 7.75 21.09 -2.85
CA LEU A 152 8.33 21.00 -4.19
C LEU A 152 9.77 21.55 -4.26
N PRO A 153 10.09 22.72 -3.68
CA PRO A 153 11.48 23.21 -3.67
C PRO A 153 12.43 22.30 -2.90
N LYS A 154 12.00 21.74 -1.75
CA LYS A 154 12.81 20.80 -0.95
C LYS A 154 13.08 19.50 -1.71
N ILE A 155 12.07 18.97 -2.40
CA ILE A 155 12.23 17.77 -3.22
C ILE A 155 13.18 18.05 -4.40
N ASP A 156 13.02 19.18 -5.11
CA ASP A 156 13.90 19.55 -6.23
C ASP A 156 15.37 19.68 -5.78
N ALA A 157 15.62 20.39 -4.67
CA ALA A 157 16.94 20.54 -4.08
C ALA A 157 17.56 19.19 -3.69
N PHE A 158 16.81 18.36 -2.95
CA PHE A 158 17.24 17.02 -2.56
C PHE A 158 17.57 16.15 -3.78
N MET A 159 16.71 16.15 -4.81
CA MET A 159 16.91 15.32 -5.99
C MET A 159 18.13 15.76 -6.81
N ARG A 160 18.39 17.07 -6.92
CA ARG A 160 19.59 17.57 -7.63
C ARG A 160 20.87 17.20 -6.93
N ASP A 161 20.92 17.37 -5.62
CA ASP A 161 22.05 16.96 -4.80
C ASP A 161 22.26 15.44 -4.91
N HIS A 162 21.18 14.67 -4.72
CA HIS A 162 21.23 13.21 -4.74
C HIS A 162 21.66 12.63 -6.11
N LEU A 163 21.24 13.26 -7.22
CA LEU A 163 21.53 12.78 -8.57
C LEU A 163 22.79 13.42 -9.21
N GLY A 164 23.34 14.49 -8.63
CA GLY A 164 24.44 15.25 -9.22
C GLY A 164 25.69 14.43 -9.55
N GLY A 165 25.95 13.35 -8.81
CA GLY A 165 27.08 12.45 -9.01
C GLY A 165 26.82 11.22 -9.89
N TRP A 166 25.64 11.10 -10.51
CA TRP A 166 25.25 9.84 -11.19
C TRP A 166 25.70 9.77 -12.65
N ALA A 167 26.08 10.90 -13.25
CA ALA A 167 26.46 10.96 -14.66
C ALA A 167 27.65 10.02 -14.98
N GLY A 168 27.48 9.16 -15.99
CA GLY A 168 28.53 8.24 -16.44
C GLY A 168 28.78 7.01 -15.55
N SER A 169 27.99 6.82 -14.48
CA SER A 169 28.12 5.69 -13.57
C SER A 169 27.00 4.65 -13.75
N VAL A 170 27.33 3.36 -13.60
CA VAL A 170 26.33 2.30 -13.46
C VAL A 170 25.85 2.31 -12.01
N VAL A 171 24.61 2.74 -11.79
CA VAL A 171 24.02 2.84 -10.46
C VAL A 171 23.08 1.68 -10.22
N ASP A 172 23.37 0.89 -9.18
CA ASP A 172 22.41 -0.07 -8.65
C ASP A 172 21.39 0.67 -7.78
N VAL A 173 20.19 0.85 -8.33
CA VAL A 173 19.06 1.52 -7.68
C VAL A 173 18.53 0.70 -6.49
N GLN A 174 18.71 -0.62 -6.46
CA GLN A 174 18.29 -1.47 -5.36
C GLN A 174 19.28 -1.42 -4.19
N ALA A 175 20.60 -1.45 -4.47
CA ALA A 175 21.64 -1.47 -3.45
C ALA A 175 21.79 -0.14 -2.67
N ARG A 176 21.35 0.99 -3.23
CA ARG A 176 21.51 2.34 -2.62
C ARG A 176 20.39 2.79 -1.69
N THR A 177 19.56 1.87 -1.17
CA THR A 177 18.46 2.27 -0.29
C THR A 177 18.78 2.06 1.20
N LYS A 178 19.53 2.99 1.80
CA LYS A 178 19.77 3.00 3.26
C LYS A 178 18.83 3.98 3.97
N LEU A 179 17.59 3.52 4.20
CA LEU A 179 16.61 4.26 5.01
C LEU A 179 17.10 4.54 6.43
N VAL A 180 17.81 3.58 7.02
CA VAL A 180 18.26 3.66 8.41
C VAL A 180 19.32 4.75 8.58
N SER A 181 20.32 4.83 7.71
CA SER A 181 21.35 5.87 7.81
C SER A 181 20.80 7.27 7.50
N MET A 182 19.80 7.39 6.61
CA MET A 182 19.15 8.68 6.35
C MET A 182 18.31 9.15 7.54
N LEU A 183 17.58 8.24 8.20
CA LEU A 183 16.83 8.55 9.42
C LEU A 183 17.76 8.91 10.58
N GLU A 184 18.87 8.18 10.74
CA GLU A 184 19.90 8.48 11.76
C GLU A 184 20.55 9.84 11.52
N GLN A 185 20.88 10.17 10.27
CA GLN A 185 21.46 11.47 9.91
C GLN A 185 20.45 12.61 10.11
N MET A 186 19.19 12.44 9.71
CA MET A 186 18.11 13.42 9.98
C MET A 186 17.85 13.61 11.48
N ILE A 187 17.90 12.55 12.29
CA ILE A 187 17.72 12.65 13.74
C ILE A 187 18.92 13.33 14.40
N ALA A 188 20.15 13.05 13.94
CA ALA A 188 21.37 13.68 14.43
C ALA A 188 21.39 15.19 14.13
N GLU A 189 21.03 15.59 12.90
CA GLU A 189 20.91 17.00 12.51
C GLU A 189 19.83 17.71 13.36
N ARG A 190 18.66 17.09 13.54
CA ARG A 190 17.56 17.65 14.36
C ARG A 190 17.93 17.86 15.82
N ARG A 191 18.72 16.96 16.40
CA ARG A 191 19.20 17.08 17.79
C ARG A 191 20.24 18.18 17.98
N SER A 192 20.94 18.57 16.91
CA SER A 192 22.01 19.59 16.98
C SER A 192 21.52 21.03 16.85
N ILE A 193 20.35 21.28 16.23
CA ILE A 193 19.95 22.64 15.80
C ILE A 193 18.92 23.30 16.74
N GLY A 194 18.13 22.55 17.50
CA GLY A 194 17.20 23.14 18.49
C GLY A 194 16.16 24.14 17.96
N GLN A 195 15.93 24.21 16.64
CA GLN A 195 15.01 25.17 16.01
C GLN A 195 13.62 24.57 15.73
N ALA A 196 12.62 25.44 15.61
CA ALA A 196 11.30 25.10 15.09
C ALA A 196 11.41 24.69 13.61
N HIS A 197 11.05 23.44 13.30
CA HIS A 197 11.13 22.91 11.94
C HIS A 197 9.79 23.12 11.25
N ASN A 198 9.70 23.88 10.15
CA ASN A 198 8.46 24.01 9.38
C ASN A 198 8.23 22.74 8.51
N ASP A 199 7.99 21.62 9.19
CA ASP A 199 7.90 20.28 8.63
C ASP A 199 6.65 19.54 9.09
N MET A 200 6.54 18.29 8.65
CA MET A 200 5.37 17.47 8.86
C MET A 200 5.12 17.13 10.34
N LEU A 201 6.18 16.97 11.12
CA LEU A 201 6.08 16.67 12.54
C LEU A 201 5.60 17.90 13.32
N ASP A 202 6.16 19.08 13.03
CA ASP A 202 5.73 20.34 13.63
C ASP A 202 4.28 20.68 13.26
N ALA A 203 3.87 20.41 12.03
CA ALA A 203 2.48 20.58 11.60
C ALA A 203 1.51 19.60 12.27
N LEU A 204 1.94 18.37 12.58
CA LEU A 204 1.15 17.40 13.36
C LEU A 204 1.08 17.78 14.84
N LEU A 205 2.17 18.30 15.42
CA LEU A 205 2.23 18.76 16.81
C LEU A 205 1.33 19.98 17.06
N ARG A 206 1.22 20.88 16.08
CA ARG A 206 0.35 22.08 16.13
C ARG A 206 -1.11 21.79 15.74
N SER A 207 -1.41 20.58 15.28
CA SER A 207 -2.77 20.19 14.89
C SER A 207 -3.69 20.14 16.12
N GLY A 208 -4.67 21.04 16.18
CA GLY A 208 -5.61 21.15 17.31
C GLY A 208 -5.25 22.23 18.35
N ASP A 209 -4.25 23.07 18.09
CA ASP A 209 -3.96 24.26 18.91
C ASP A 209 -4.93 25.43 18.69
N ASP A 210 -5.81 25.34 17.68
CA ASP A 210 -6.83 26.36 17.37
C ASP A 210 -8.06 26.31 18.29
N GLY A 211 -8.11 25.38 19.24
CA GLY A 211 -9.22 25.20 20.19
C GLY A 211 -10.49 24.60 19.58
N THR A 212 -10.50 24.31 18.27
CA THR A 212 -11.69 23.82 17.54
C THR A 212 -11.63 22.32 17.23
N ARG A 213 -10.47 21.69 17.40
CA ARG A 213 -10.23 20.26 17.12
C ARG A 213 -9.55 19.58 18.29
N GLU A 214 -9.92 18.32 18.54
CA GLU A 214 -9.19 17.47 19.47
C GLU A 214 -7.73 17.31 19.03
N LYS A 215 -6.81 17.34 20.00
CA LYS A 215 -5.38 17.15 19.75
C LYS A 215 -5.05 15.67 19.62
N LEU A 216 -4.14 15.34 18.70
CA LEU A 216 -3.58 13.99 18.61
C LEU A 216 -2.66 13.72 19.79
N SER A 217 -2.71 12.51 20.34
CA SER A 217 -1.76 12.08 21.38
C SER A 217 -0.36 11.87 20.81
N HIS A 218 0.66 11.89 21.67
CA HIS A 218 2.04 11.61 21.27
C HIS A 218 2.19 10.25 20.58
N GLU A 219 1.54 9.21 21.11
CA GLU A 219 1.52 7.87 20.51
C GLU A 219 0.87 7.88 19.12
N GLN A 220 -0.26 8.57 18.95
CA GLN A 220 -0.95 8.73 17.67
C GLN A 220 -0.07 9.44 16.64
N ILE A 221 0.69 10.45 17.04
CA ILE A 221 1.61 11.17 16.14
C ILE A 221 2.75 10.25 15.69
N ILE A 222 3.34 9.48 16.61
CA ILE A 222 4.42 8.53 16.27
C ILE A 222 3.92 7.46 15.30
N ASP A 223 2.79 6.80 15.63
CA ASP A 223 2.17 5.79 14.78
C ASP A 223 1.83 6.34 13.38
N LEU A 224 1.34 7.58 13.32
CA LEU A 224 1.01 8.26 12.05
C LEU A 224 2.25 8.55 11.20
N LEU A 225 3.37 8.94 11.84
CA LEU A 225 4.64 9.16 11.14
C LEU A 225 5.23 7.85 10.61
N ILE A 226 5.24 6.80 11.43
CA ILE A 226 5.68 5.47 11.01
C ILE A 226 4.86 4.99 9.81
N ALA A 227 3.53 5.10 9.89
CA ALA A 227 2.65 4.70 8.81
C ALA A 227 2.88 5.51 7.53
N LEU A 228 3.11 6.81 7.63
CA LEU A 228 3.36 7.66 6.47
C LEU A 228 4.71 7.38 5.80
N ILE A 229 5.77 7.18 6.60
CA ILE A 229 7.10 6.84 6.08
C ILE A 229 7.07 5.46 5.41
N TYR A 230 6.52 4.46 6.09
CA TYR A 230 6.45 3.09 5.58
C TYR A 230 5.63 3.02 4.27
N SER A 231 4.42 3.57 4.28
CA SER A 231 3.52 3.55 3.11
C SER A 231 4.05 4.39 1.95
N GLY A 232 4.62 5.56 2.22
CA GLY A 232 5.20 6.44 1.21
C GLY A 232 6.43 5.81 0.56
N TYR A 233 7.32 5.20 1.37
CA TYR A 233 8.55 4.62 0.86
C TYR A 233 8.32 3.43 -0.08
N GLU A 234 7.53 2.44 0.33
CA GLU A 234 7.32 1.21 -0.46
C GLU A 234 6.66 1.52 -1.81
N THR A 235 5.64 2.38 -1.78
CA THR A 235 4.90 2.76 -3.00
C THR A 235 5.73 3.62 -3.94
N MET A 236 6.43 4.64 -3.43
CA MET A 236 7.25 5.55 -4.25
C MET A 236 8.47 4.84 -4.84
N SER A 237 9.20 4.05 -4.05
CA SER A 237 10.35 3.28 -4.54
C SER A 237 9.97 2.33 -5.67
N THR A 238 8.90 1.56 -5.49
CA THR A 238 8.42 0.62 -6.52
C THR A 238 7.91 1.36 -7.75
N THR A 239 7.21 2.48 -7.58
CA THR A 239 6.70 3.28 -8.71
C THR A 239 7.83 3.88 -9.51
N SER A 240 8.84 4.46 -8.85
CA SER A 240 10.03 5.03 -9.49
C SER A 240 10.84 3.97 -10.22
N MET A 241 11.08 2.80 -9.60
CA MET A 241 11.75 1.68 -10.26
C MET A 241 11.00 1.23 -11.51
N MET A 242 9.68 1.08 -11.42
CA MET A 242 8.85 0.70 -12.57
C MET A 242 8.81 1.76 -13.66
N ALA A 243 8.90 3.05 -13.31
CA ALA A 243 9.01 4.13 -14.27
C ALA A 243 10.35 4.10 -15.02
N VAL A 244 11.47 3.92 -14.31
CA VAL A 244 12.79 3.76 -14.92
C VAL A 244 12.81 2.55 -15.85
N LYS A 245 12.32 1.40 -15.39
CA LYS A 245 12.19 0.20 -16.21
C LYS A 245 11.34 0.44 -17.46
N TYR A 246 10.16 1.05 -17.30
CA TYR A 246 9.26 1.33 -18.41
C TYR A 246 9.92 2.23 -19.45
N LEU A 247 10.62 3.28 -19.02
CA LEU A 247 11.34 4.18 -19.92
C LEU A 247 12.52 3.50 -20.62
N SER A 248 13.23 2.60 -19.92
CA SER A 248 14.30 1.77 -20.50
C SER A 248 13.77 0.86 -21.61
N ASP A 249 12.60 0.25 -21.40
CA ASP A 249 11.95 -0.62 -22.39
C ASP A 249 11.34 0.17 -23.58
N HIS A 250 11.13 1.49 -23.45
CA HIS A 250 10.45 2.33 -24.43
C HIS A 250 11.24 3.61 -24.78
N PRO A 251 12.28 3.53 -25.63
CA PRO A 251 13.14 4.66 -25.96
C PRO A 251 12.41 5.88 -26.52
N ARG A 252 11.32 5.67 -27.29
CA ARG A 252 10.49 6.77 -27.80
C ARG A 252 9.80 7.56 -26.68
N ALA A 253 9.32 6.87 -25.63
CA ALA A 253 8.72 7.52 -24.48
C ALA A 253 9.79 8.27 -23.66
N LEU A 254 11.00 7.74 -23.56
CA LEU A 254 12.11 8.44 -22.92
C LEU A 254 12.46 9.74 -23.65
N GLU A 255 12.51 9.73 -24.98
CA GLU A 255 12.82 10.92 -25.77
C GLU A 255 11.74 12.00 -25.63
N GLU A 256 10.47 11.58 -25.66
CA GLU A 256 9.33 12.48 -25.43
C GLU A 256 9.37 13.12 -24.03
N LEU A 257 9.70 12.34 -23.00
CA LEU A 257 9.84 12.82 -21.64
C LEU A 257 11.01 13.79 -21.50
N ARG A 258 12.15 13.51 -22.16
CA ARG A 258 13.29 14.43 -22.21
C ARG A 258 12.90 15.74 -22.86
N ARG A 259 12.20 15.70 -23.99
CA ARG A 259 11.72 16.92 -24.68
C ARG A 259 10.86 17.78 -23.75
N GLU A 260 9.85 17.20 -23.10
CA GLU A 260 9.00 17.91 -22.13
C GLU A 260 9.83 18.61 -21.04
N HIS A 261 10.78 17.92 -20.43
CA HIS A 261 11.60 18.49 -19.35
C HIS A 261 12.65 19.49 -19.84
N LEU A 262 13.23 19.29 -21.02
CA LEU A 262 14.18 20.23 -21.62
C LEU A 262 13.48 21.53 -22.02
N ASP A 263 12.27 21.46 -22.54
CA ASP A 263 11.48 22.65 -22.88
C ASP A 263 11.14 23.48 -21.65
N ILE A 264 10.77 22.84 -20.53
CA ILE A 264 10.60 23.51 -19.23
C ILE A 264 11.92 24.15 -18.77
N ARG A 265 13.06 23.46 -18.96
CA ARG A 265 14.37 23.92 -18.50
C ARG A 265 14.91 25.10 -19.31
N LYS A 266 14.59 25.22 -20.60
CA LYS A 266 15.04 26.33 -21.47
C LYS A 266 14.65 27.71 -20.93
N GLY A 267 13.52 27.81 -20.22
CA GLY A 267 13.04 29.07 -19.63
C GLY A 267 13.61 29.39 -18.25
N LYS A 268 14.59 28.63 -17.76
CA LYS A 268 15.05 28.68 -16.36
C LYS A 268 16.56 28.74 -16.24
N SER A 269 17.05 29.34 -15.15
CA SER A 269 18.48 29.25 -14.82
C SER A 269 18.87 27.83 -14.37
N PRO A 270 20.17 27.46 -14.42
CA PRO A 270 20.63 26.15 -13.96
C PRO A 270 20.26 25.84 -12.51
N GLU A 271 20.27 26.85 -11.64
CA GLU A 271 19.99 26.71 -10.20
C GLU A 271 18.50 26.90 -9.86
N GLU A 272 17.72 27.46 -10.77
CA GLU A 272 16.30 27.71 -10.53
C GLU A 272 15.50 26.40 -10.41
N ALA A 273 14.75 26.28 -9.31
CA ALA A 273 13.89 25.15 -9.04
C ALA A 273 12.70 25.03 -10.02
N ILE A 274 12.19 23.82 -10.17
CA ILE A 274 10.93 23.58 -10.88
C ILE A 274 9.79 24.21 -10.08
N SER A 275 9.01 25.09 -10.71
CA SER A 275 7.87 25.74 -10.06
C SER A 275 6.65 24.82 -10.04
N TYR A 276 5.65 25.20 -9.24
CA TYR A 276 4.38 24.48 -9.21
C TYR A 276 3.61 24.54 -10.56
N GLU A 277 3.80 25.60 -11.35
CA GLU A 277 3.19 25.69 -12.68
C GLU A 277 3.86 24.74 -13.66
N ASP A 278 5.19 24.61 -13.59
CA ASP A 278 5.95 23.63 -14.39
C ASP A 278 5.52 22.20 -14.03
N PHE A 279 5.41 21.88 -12.75
CA PHE A 279 4.93 20.58 -12.30
C PHE A 279 3.53 20.26 -12.85
N LYS A 280 2.65 21.27 -12.97
CA LYS A 280 1.32 21.10 -13.55
C LYS A 280 1.35 20.96 -15.07
N SER A 281 2.31 21.53 -15.76
CA SER A 281 2.43 21.46 -17.22
C SER A 281 3.00 20.12 -17.72
N MET A 282 3.64 19.32 -16.85
CA MET A 282 4.20 17.98 -17.14
C MET A 282 3.13 16.91 -17.43
N ALA A 283 2.40 17.05 -18.54
CA ALA A 283 1.33 16.15 -18.95
C ALA A 283 1.86 14.77 -19.34
N PHE A 284 2.98 14.70 -20.07
CA PHE A 284 3.58 13.46 -20.51
C PHE A 284 4.20 12.68 -19.35
N THR A 285 4.92 13.35 -18.45
CA THR A 285 5.45 12.74 -17.22
C THR A 285 4.34 12.07 -16.40
N ARG A 286 3.17 12.73 -16.26
CA ARG A 286 2.00 12.11 -15.58
C ARG A 286 1.47 10.89 -16.33
N ALA A 287 1.48 10.90 -17.66
CA ALA A 287 1.09 9.76 -18.47
C ALA A 287 2.05 8.57 -18.26
N VAL A 288 3.37 8.82 -18.22
CA VAL A 288 4.39 7.82 -17.89
C VAL A 288 4.17 7.25 -16.49
N SER A 289 3.95 8.09 -15.48
CA SER A 289 3.67 7.62 -14.10
C SER A 289 2.43 6.71 -14.04
N ARG A 290 1.35 7.07 -14.74
CA ARG A 290 0.13 6.23 -14.81
C ARG A 290 0.38 4.91 -15.55
N LYS A 291 1.07 4.95 -16.69
CA LYS A 291 1.40 3.76 -17.49
C LYS A 291 2.33 2.82 -16.76
N SER A 292 3.34 3.35 -16.07
CA SER A 292 4.28 2.59 -15.24
C SER A 292 3.56 1.87 -14.09
N ASN A 293 2.62 2.56 -13.43
CA ASN A 293 1.74 1.95 -12.43
C ASN A 293 0.80 0.89 -13.01
N THR A 294 0.38 1.04 -14.26
CA THR A 294 -0.44 0.04 -14.95
C THR A 294 0.40 -1.18 -15.35
N HIS A 295 1.63 -0.98 -15.81
CA HIS A 295 2.59 -2.07 -16.07
C HIS A 295 3.00 -2.81 -14.79
N LYS A 296 3.09 -2.12 -13.66
CA LYS A 296 3.24 -2.75 -12.33
C LYS A 296 2.10 -3.75 -12.10
N LYS A 297 0.85 -3.33 -12.32
CA LYS A 297 -0.32 -4.21 -12.21
C LYS A 297 -0.28 -5.38 -13.20
N LEU A 298 0.01 -5.12 -14.47
CA LEU A 298 0.02 -6.16 -15.51
C LEU A 298 1.19 -7.16 -15.43
N LYS A 299 2.35 -6.77 -14.90
CA LYS A 299 3.47 -7.71 -14.64
C LYS A 299 3.37 -8.40 -13.29
N SER A 300 2.49 -7.91 -12.39
CA SER A 300 2.09 -8.65 -11.21
C SER A 300 0.97 -9.65 -11.52
N GLU A 301 0.08 -9.37 -12.47
CA GLU A 301 -0.99 -10.25 -13.02
C GLU A 301 -0.47 -11.43 -13.87
#